data_AF-A0A1G9DYE3-F1
#
_entry.id   AF-A0A1G9DYE3-F1
#
_cell.length_a   1.000
_cell.length_b   1.000
_cell.length_c   1.000
_cell.angle_alpha   90.00
_cell.angle_beta   90.00
_cell.angle_gamma   90.00
#
_symmetry.space_group_name_H-M   'P 1'
#
loop_
_entity.id
_entity.type
_entity.pdbx_description
1 polymer ?
#
loop_
_entity_poly.entity_id
_entity_poly.type
_entity_poly.pdbx_seq_one_letter_code
_entity_poly.pdbx_strand_id
1 'polypeptide(L)'
;MGFFDDLVLPEEPAAERTALVRLGPPGEDEGRYAPPVDRYAPAFVRQLGVAGDGPEARVVVTGWSMWPRSATLHLSVFRRTRWQGSGPPRKSGLRVGLLFSDGRRVTSLDPTVMRDVSYTDTEGQQRRVFTPQATGLIPLDPGMGPLRRSTFKTDVDLYLPELPPPGEARLVVEWPDEEIGETSTAVDVAALRAAASTAMEVWPGLEPPDPATQPTTFVTAEMSGPPNFLAPPLSEHELSVLRREDEARQRYVPRDDWQQLGYHDWEDAALVRVRLEEGAPVDARVGWPEGTPLHQCAARGAADSVAVLLAHGAAVDASDEFGHTPLWHAVCSGSEQSIRALIDAGADVWTEQTGPWSPGLLLLTTPLAPLVAGLPGARELPAEDAAAFRAADELIAAFGEEELWTEGLGIAFVRGLDEDEVIRRLGAAPADCPLADLEHAPFADEDFEESLRWVGVTSLPGAPGGCVITQEGYLPSDEAVLAELTHGTAAYGIYYNPKGGIFGTLARDGRAVGHEEIGLTPDEAEPAAAWHFRWWQRGAFSYGADTLAYACSQAGLRITDAGTAADRHAPRRWVRLPDRLQR
;
A
#
# COMPACT_ATOMS: atom_id res chain seq x y z
N MET A 1 1.30 7.80 -65.41
CA MET A 1 0.14 7.86 -64.49
C MET A 1 0.69 7.59 -63.11
N GLY A 2 0.71 8.63 -62.29
CA GLY A 2 1.43 8.67 -61.03
C GLY A 2 0.71 7.93 -59.92
N PHE A 3 1.49 7.32 -59.04
CA PHE A 3 1.10 6.49 -57.89
C PHE A 3 0.72 7.37 -56.66
N PHE A 4 -0.02 8.46 -56.87
CA PHE A 4 -0.31 9.48 -55.85
C PHE A 4 -1.79 9.89 -55.77
N ASP A 5 -2.72 9.01 -56.16
CA ASP A 5 -4.16 9.34 -56.18
C ASP A 5 -4.98 8.81 -54.98
N ASP A 6 -4.39 8.17 -53.96
CA ASP A 6 -5.15 7.63 -52.81
C ASP A 6 -4.53 7.92 -51.42
N LEU A 7 -3.96 9.11 -51.21
CA LEU A 7 -3.69 9.63 -49.86
C LEU A 7 -4.75 10.68 -49.50
N VAL A 8 -5.95 10.20 -49.16
CA VAL A 8 -6.95 11.01 -48.45
C VAL A 8 -6.44 11.20 -47.02
N LEU A 9 -5.89 12.37 -46.74
CA LEU A 9 -5.73 12.84 -45.37
C LEU A 9 -7.13 13.09 -44.80
N PRO A 10 -7.48 12.60 -43.59
CA PRO A 10 -8.70 13.05 -42.95
C PRO A 10 -8.59 14.54 -42.63
N GLU A 11 -9.43 15.36 -43.26
CA GLU A 11 -9.61 16.80 -43.03
C GLU A 11 -10.52 17.10 -41.81
N GLU A 12 -10.44 16.32 -40.73
CA GLU A 12 -11.06 16.70 -39.47
C GLU A 12 -9.99 16.81 -38.38
N PRO A 13 -9.80 17.99 -37.74
CA PRO A 13 -9.01 18.07 -36.53
C PRO A 13 -9.65 17.12 -35.52
N ALA A 14 -8.81 16.30 -34.84
CA ALA A 14 -9.27 15.44 -33.76
C ALA A 14 -10.14 16.28 -32.81
N ALA A 15 -11.36 15.80 -32.52
CA ALA A 15 -12.33 16.50 -31.68
C ALA A 15 -11.64 17.04 -30.42
N GLU A 16 -11.83 18.33 -30.14
CA GLU A 16 -11.31 18.98 -28.92
C GLU A 16 -11.71 18.15 -27.70
N ARG A 17 -10.71 17.57 -27.04
CA ARG A 17 -10.87 16.89 -25.75
C ARG A 17 -10.38 17.81 -24.66
N THR A 18 -11.27 18.17 -23.74
CA THR A 18 -10.94 18.98 -22.57
C THR A 18 -10.04 18.18 -21.62
N ALA A 19 -8.83 18.68 -21.36
CA ALA A 19 -7.90 18.11 -20.40
C ALA A 19 -8.02 18.81 -19.04
N LEU A 20 -7.85 18.05 -17.94
CA LEU A 20 -7.80 18.61 -16.59
C LEU A 20 -6.34 18.62 -16.13
N VAL A 21 -5.73 19.81 -16.08
CA VAL A 21 -4.34 19.99 -15.64
C VAL A 21 -4.35 20.41 -14.17
N ARG A 22 -3.58 19.71 -13.31
CA ARG A 22 -3.42 20.10 -11.90
C ARG A 22 -2.49 21.31 -11.81
N LEU A 23 -3.09 22.50 -11.84
CA LEU A 23 -2.38 23.78 -11.71
C LEU A 23 -2.22 24.11 -10.22
N GLY A 24 -1.00 24.01 -9.72
CA GLY A 24 -0.54 24.53 -8.44
C GLY A 24 0.86 25.11 -8.62
N PRO A 25 1.43 25.84 -7.63
CA PRO A 25 2.81 26.34 -7.75
C PRO A 25 3.81 25.20 -8.01
N PRO A 26 4.97 25.47 -8.63
CA PRO A 26 6.02 24.47 -8.79
C PRO A 26 6.45 23.91 -7.45
N GLY A 27 6.29 22.61 -7.29
CA GLY A 27 6.80 21.88 -6.13
C GLY A 27 8.32 21.89 -6.15
N GLU A 28 8.95 21.67 -4.98
CA GLU A 28 10.42 21.68 -4.88
C GLU A 28 11.08 20.61 -5.76
N ASP A 29 10.37 19.51 -6.05
CA ASP A 29 10.82 18.40 -6.88
C ASP A 29 10.44 18.52 -8.38
N GLU A 30 9.89 19.65 -8.81
CA GLU A 30 9.50 19.81 -10.22
C GLU A 30 10.73 19.85 -11.14
N GLY A 31 10.73 18.98 -12.16
CA GLY A 31 11.89 18.78 -13.02
C GLY A 31 13.03 17.97 -12.36
N ARG A 32 12.76 17.26 -11.26
CA ARG A 32 13.74 16.35 -10.63
C ARG A 32 13.68 14.92 -11.19
N TYR A 33 12.48 14.44 -11.51
CA TYR A 33 12.24 13.06 -11.91
C TYR A 33 11.87 12.89 -13.39
N ALA A 34 11.36 13.94 -14.04
CA ALA A 34 11.00 13.97 -15.46
C ALA A 34 10.95 15.41 -15.99
N PRO A 35 11.09 15.63 -17.32
CA PRO A 35 10.93 16.95 -17.93
C PRO A 35 9.58 17.59 -17.59
N PRO A 36 9.54 18.87 -17.17
CA PRO A 36 8.29 19.54 -16.75
C PRO A 36 7.47 20.04 -17.96
N VAL A 37 7.13 19.12 -18.87
CA VAL A 37 6.42 19.38 -20.14
C VAL A 37 5.02 19.96 -19.96
N ASP A 38 4.41 19.72 -18.79
CA ASP A 38 3.04 20.16 -18.50
C ASP A 38 2.95 21.63 -18.10
N ARG A 39 4.09 22.27 -17.78
CA ARG A 39 4.14 23.65 -17.27
C ARG A 39 5.01 24.59 -18.07
N TYR A 40 6.02 24.07 -18.74
CA TYR A 40 6.96 24.86 -19.50
C TYR A 40 6.95 24.44 -20.96
N ALA A 41 7.19 25.40 -21.84
CA ALA A 41 7.62 25.15 -23.21
C ALA A 41 9.15 25.32 -23.19
N PRO A 42 9.90 24.29 -23.57
CA PRO A 42 11.35 24.35 -23.47
C PRO A 42 11.92 25.33 -24.47
N ALA A 43 13.03 25.97 -24.11
CA ALA A 43 13.84 26.71 -25.07
C ALA A 43 14.73 25.73 -25.84
N PHE A 44 14.74 25.83 -27.17
CA PHE A 44 15.53 24.92 -28.00
C PHE A 44 16.90 25.52 -28.34
N VAL A 45 17.96 24.78 -28.05
CA VAL A 45 19.33 25.13 -28.47
C VAL A 45 19.77 24.15 -29.56
N ARG A 46 19.94 24.64 -30.78
CA ARG A 46 20.43 23.82 -31.89
C ARG A 46 21.94 23.62 -31.76
N GLN A 47 22.37 22.36 -31.72
CA GLN A 47 23.77 21.98 -31.74
C GLN A 47 23.93 20.79 -32.68
N LEU A 48 24.20 21.07 -33.94
CA LEU A 48 24.43 20.04 -34.95
C LEU A 48 25.93 19.69 -34.99
N GLY A 49 26.27 18.46 -34.61
CA GLY A 49 27.65 18.01 -34.60
C GLY A 49 27.75 16.50 -34.56
N VAL A 50 28.79 15.94 -35.18
CA VAL A 50 29.07 14.50 -35.09
C VAL A 50 29.71 14.25 -33.73
N ALA A 51 28.98 13.56 -32.85
CA ALA A 51 29.48 13.15 -31.54
C ALA A 51 30.23 11.82 -31.61
N GLY A 52 29.93 10.94 -32.55
CA GLY A 52 30.65 9.68 -32.75
C GLY A 52 30.62 9.24 -34.21
N ASP A 53 31.71 8.72 -34.73
CA ASP A 53 31.83 8.26 -36.13
C ASP A 53 32.54 6.90 -36.15
N GLY A 54 31.81 5.88 -36.57
CA GLY A 54 32.30 4.52 -36.76
C GLY A 54 32.10 4.07 -38.20
N PRO A 55 32.63 2.90 -38.58
CA PRO A 55 32.51 2.36 -39.93
C PRO A 55 31.04 2.15 -40.34
N GLU A 56 30.20 1.69 -39.41
CA GLU A 56 28.81 1.28 -39.66
C GLU A 56 27.76 2.18 -38.99
N ALA A 57 28.15 3.01 -38.02
CA ALA A 57 27.24 3.90 -37.30
C ALA A 57 27.84 5.30 -37.10
N ARG A 58 26.96 6.30 -37.02
CA ARG A 58 27.30 7.69 -36.74
C ARG A 58 26.32 8.26 -35.73
N VAL A 59 26.84 8.85 -34.65
CA VAL A 59 26.06 9.53 -33.61
C VAL A 59 26.18 11.03 -33.84
N VAL A 60 25.05 11.70 -33.97
CA VAL A 60 24.94 13.13 -34.26
C VAL A 60 24.18 13.81 -33.14
N VAL A 61 24.75 14.83 -32.52
CA VAL A 61 23.99 15.75 -31.68
C VAL A 61 23.09 16.58 -32.57
N THR A 62 21.81 16.66 -32.21
CA THR A 62 20.83 17.46 -32.96
C THR A 62 20.43 18.73 -32.21
N GLY A 63 20.51 18.72 -30.88
CA GLY A 63 20.31 19.91 -30.06
C GLY A 63 19.93 19.59 -28.62
N TRP A 64 19.37 20.59 -27.94
CA TRP A 64 18.93 20.51 -26.55
C TRP A 64 17.56 21.16 -26.37
N SER A 65 16.74 20.57 -25.50
CA SER A 65 15.56 21.22 -24.92
C SER A 65 15.90 21.68 -23.51
N MET A 66 15.75 22.98 -23.25
CA MET A 66 16.15 23.60 -21.99
C MET A 66 14.92 23.99 -21.19
N TRP A 67 14.91 23.55 -19.93
CA TRP A 67 13.89 23.86 -18.92
C TRP A 67 14.50 24.77 -17.84
N PRO A 68 13.70 25.42 -16.98
CA PRO A 68 14.24 26.33 -15.96
C PRO A 68 15.32 25.72 -15.06
N ARG A 69 15.19 24.42 -14.73
CA ARG A 69 16.12 23.70 -13.83
C ARG A 69 16.75 22.44 -14.41
N SER A 70 16.22 21.93 -15.53
CA SER A 70 16.60 20.66 -16.14
C SER A 70 16.88 20.82 -17.64
N ALA A 71 17.44 19.80 -18.28
CA ALA A 71 17.72 19.82 -19.72
C ALA A 71 17.46 18.45 -20.36
N THR A 72 17.21 18.42 -21.66
CA THR A 72 17.18 17.19 -22.45
C THR A 72 18.14 17.33 -23.62
N LEU A 73 19.10 16.41 -23.75
CA LEU A 73 20.02 16.32 -24.88
C LEU A 73 19.40 15.43 -25.97
N HIS A 74 19.40 15.91 -27.20
CA HIS A 74 18.89 15.19 -28.37
C HIS A 74 20.03 14.68 -29.26
N LEU A 75 20.01 13.38 -29.53
CA LEU A 75 20.95 12.69 -30.42
C LEU A 75 20.19 11.95 -31.52
N SER A 76 20.81 11.81 -32.69
CA SER A 76 20.39 10.93 -33.76
C SER A 76 21.52 9.98 -34.11
N VAL A 77 21.23 8.69 -34.07
CA VAL A 77 22.14 7.61 -34.46
C VAL A 77 21.75 7.13 -35.85
N PHE A 78 22.66 7.28 -36.81
CA PHE A 78 22.50 6.79 -38.17
C PHE A 78 23.33 5.53 -38.39
N ARG A 79 22.74 4.50 -38.99
CA ARG A 79 23.43 3.24 -39.31
C ARG A 79 23.49 3.05 -40.82
N ARG A 80 24.64 2.63 -41.35
CA ARG A 80 24.86 2.46 -42.80
C ARG A 80 24.21 1.21 -43.34
N THR A 81 24.14 0.15 -42.53
CA THR A 81 23.57 -1.13 -42.89
C THR A 81 22.36 -1.45 -42.01
N ARG A 82 21.30 -1.98 -42.64
CA ARG A 82 20.14 -2.49 -41.91
C ARG A 82 20.48 -3.87 -41.37
N TRP A 83 20.61 -3.99 -40.06
CA TRP A 83 20.96 -5.26 -39.44
C TRP A 83 19.84 -6.30 -39.62
N GLN A 84 20.19 -7.49 -40.10
CA GLN A 84 19.30 -8.66 -40.20
C GLN A 84 19.85 -9.80 -39.34
N GLY A 85 19.60 -9.76 -38.03
CA GLY A 85 19.30 -10.93 -37.19
C GLY A 85 20.29 -12.10 -37.01
N SER A 86 21.34 -12.29 -37.80
CA SER A 86 22.10 -13.56 -37.83
C SER A 86 23.50 -13.52 -37.21
N GLY A 87 23.88 -12.41 -36.57
CA GLY A 87 25.19 -12.23 -35.93
C GLY A 87 25.23 -12.65 -34.46
N PRO A 88 26.43 -12.83 -33.87
CA PRO A 88 26.59 -13.10 -32.45
C PRO A 88 26.01 -11.95 -31.60
N PRO A 89 25.49 -12.24 -30.39
CA PRO A 89 24.92 -11.24 -29.51
C PRO A 89 25.97 -10.17 -29.13
N ARG A 90 25.55 -8.91 -29.23
CA ARG A 90 26.35 -7.72 -28.90
C ARG A 90 26.62 -7.63 -27.40
N LYS A 91 27.84 -7.21 -27.04
CA LYS A 91 28.32 -7.14 -25.65
C LYS A 91 28.31 -5.71 -25.10
N SER A 92 28.12 -4.70 -25.95
CA SER A 92 28.05 -3.29 -25.55
C SER A 92 26.96 -2.50 -26.31
N GLY A 93 26.57 -1.33 -25.81
CA GLY A 93 25.60 -0.42 -26.43
C GLY A 93 26.12 1.02 -26.42
N LEU A 94 25.31 1.95 -26.94
CA LEU A 94 25.67 3.36 -26.96
C LEU A 94 25.81 3.88 -25.52
N ARG A 95 26.96 4.47 -25.22
CA ARG A 95 27.24 5.10 -23.95
C ARG A 95 27.42 6.60 -24.17
N VAL A 96 26.82 7.39 -23.30
CA VAL A 96 26.81 8.85 -23.40
C VAL A 96 26.99 9.44 -22.01
N GLY A 97 27.75 10.52 -21.91
CA GLY A 97 27.88 11.25 -20.66
C GLY A 97 28.44 12.66 -20.84
N LEU A 98 28.41 13.44 -19.77
CA LEU A 98 29.03 14.77 -19.71
C LEU A 98 30.26 14.73 -18.80
N LEU A 99 31.36 15.29 -19.28
CA LEU A 99 32.57 15.54 -18.52
C LEU A 99 32.69 17.04 -18.23
N PHE A 100 32.76 17.41 -16.97
CA PHE A 100 32.89 18.80 -16.52
C PHE A 100 34.36 19.16 -16.27
N SER A 101 34.66 20.47 -16.32
CA SER A 101 36.01 21.02 -16.08
C SER A 101 36.61 20.70 -14.71
N ASP A 102 35.79 20.38 -13.71
CA ASP A 102 36.21 19.95 -12.38
C ASP A 102 36.49 18.44 -12.27
N GLY A 103 36.44 17.73 -13.40
CA GLY A 103 36.65 16.28 -13.49
C GLY A 103 35.43 15.45 -13.12
N ARG A 104 34.31 16.06 -12.71
CA ARG A 104 33.05 15.32 -12.50
C ARG A 104 32.53 14.79 -13.84
N ARG A 105 32.07 13.54 -13.82
CA ARG A 105 31.50 12.83 -14.97
C ARG A 105 30.08 12.41 -14.61
N VAL A 106 29.10 12.72 -15.45
CA VAL A 106 27.72 12.20 -15.33
C VAL A 106 27.47 11.30 -16.52
N THR A 107 27.57 9.98 -16.32
CA THR A 107 27.66 9.05 -17.45
C THR A 107 27.02 7.70 -17.20
N SER A 108 26.74 7.01 -18.30
CA SER A 108 26.54 5.56 -18.36
C SER A 108 27.83 4.72 -18.50
N LEU A 109 28.99 5.29 -18.19
CA LEU A 109 30.32 4.71 -18.41
C LEU A 109 30.93 4.08 -17.14
N ASP A 110 30.15 3.94 -16.06
CA ASP A 110 30.54 3.36 -14.76
C ASP A 110 30.09 1.87 -14.61
N PRO A 111 30.71 1.05 -13.73
CA PRO A 111 30.90 -0.40 -13.92
C PRO A 111 29.63 -1.27 -13.89
N THR A 112 29.78 -2.53 -14.33
CA THR A 112 28.70 -3.54 -14.37
C THR A 112 28.15 -3.90 -12.99
N VAL A 113 26.84 -3.80 -12.80
CA VAL A 113 26.11 -4.33 -11.64
C VAL A 113 25.53 -5.71 -11.97
N MET A 114 25.57 -6.64 -11.03
CA MET A 114 24.93 -7.95 -11.19
C MET A 114 23.42 -7.79 -11.07
N ARG A 115 22.69 -8.05 -12.16
CA ARG A 115 21.22 -8.08 -12.15
C ARG A 115 20.70 -9.51 -12.26
N ASP A 116 19.66 -9.76 -11.49
CA ASP A 116 18.91 -11.00 -11.50
C ASP A 116 17.85 -10.93 -12.60
N VAL A 117 18.00 -11.78 -13.62
CA VAL A 117 17.07 -11.85 -14.74
C VAL A 117 16.36 -13.19 -14.66
N SER A 118 15.04 -13.13 -14.47
CA SER A 118 14.17 -14.29 -14.61
C SER A 118 13.79 -14.43 -16.08
N TYR A 119 14.06 -15.58 -16.67
CA TYR A 119 13.62 -15.91 -18.03
C TYR A 119 12.99 -17.29 -18.04
N THR A 120 12.04 -17.47 -18.93
CA THR A 120 11.41 -18.77 -19.15
C THR A 120 12.24 -19.54 -20.17
N ASP A 121 12.73 -20.71 -19.80
CA ASP A 121 13.49 -21.56 -20.71
C ASP A 121 12.58 -22.18 -21.79
N THR A 122 13.19 -22.90 -22.74
CA THR A 122 12.48 -23.53 -23.86
C THR A 122 11.46 -24.59 -23.43
N GLU A 123 11.45 -24.98 -22.15
CA GLU A 123 10.54 -25.96 -21.56
C GLU A 123 9.42 -25.28 -20.74
N GLY A 124 9.35 -23.95 -20.75
CA GLY A 124 8.32 -23.20 -20.04
C GLY A 124 8.64 -22.97 -18.56
N GLN A 125 9.84 -23.33 -18.08
CA GLN A 125 10.22 -23.16 -16.68
C GLN A 125 10.91 -21.82 -16.45
N GLN A 126 10.48 -21.11 -15.40
CA GLN A 126 11.13 -19.89 -14.93
C GLN A 126 12.50 -20.21 -14.32
N ARG A 127 13.57 -19.68 -14.92
CA ARG A 127 14.94 -19.75 -14.40
C ARG A 127 15.48 -18.36 -14.10
N ARG A 128 16.30 -18.27 -13.06
CA ARG A 128 17.01 -17.04 -12.69
C ARG A 128 18.49 -17.16 -13.03
N VAL A 129 19.02 -16.16 -13.71
CA VAL A 129 20.46 -16.03 -13.98
C VAL A 129 20.92 -14.64 -13.54
N PHE A 130 22.04 -14.63 -12.81
CA PHE A 130 22.75 -13.41 -12.45
C PHE A 130 23.68 -13.02 -13.59
N THR A 131 23.40 -11.88 -14.24
CA THR A 131 24.25 -11.34 -15.31
C THR A 131 24.87 -10.01 -14.91
N PRO A 132 26.18 -9.79 -15.14
CA PRO A 132 26.77 -8.46 -15.01
C PRO A 132 26.24 -7.56 -16.12
N GLN A 133 25.53 -6.50 -15.78
CA GLN A 133 24.98 -5.51 -16.70
C GLN A 133 25.58 -4.13 -16.41
N ALA A 134 26.09 -3.43 -17.43
CA ALA A 134 26.59 -2.07 -17.29
C ALA A 134 25.44 -1.12 -16.93
N THR A 135 25.57 -0.37 -15.84
CA THR A 135 24.61 0.69 -15.49
C THR A 135 24.65 1.80 -16.54
N GLY A 136 23.56 1.95 -17.29
CA GLY A 136 23.35 3.06 -18.23
C GLY A 136 23.56 2.77 -19.72
N LEU A 137 23.77 1.51 -20.11
CA LEU A 137 23.85 1.15 -21.53
C LEU A 137 22.53 1.52 -22.24
N ILE A 138 22.58 2.27 -23.35
CA ILE A 138 21.39 2.58 -24.17
C ILE A 138 21.25 1.46 -25.22
N PRO A 139 20.32 0.50 -25.06
CA PRO A 139 20.19 -0.63 -25.97
C PRO A 139 19.47 -0.17 -27.24
N LEU A 140 20.25 0.12 -28.28
CA LEU A 140 19.69 0.49 -29.58
C LEU A 140 19.23 -0.73 -30.40
N ASP A 141 19.40 -1.95 -29.86
CA ASP A 141 18.89 -3.23 -30.39
C ASP A 141 18.40 -4.11 -29.22
N PRO A 142 17.16 -3.94 -28.70
CA PRO A 142 16.74 -4.57 -27.44
C PRO A 142 16.45 -6.09 -27.51
N GLY A 143 16.80 -6.78 -28.59
CA GLY A 143 16.70 -8.25 -28.70
C GLY A 143 15.28 -8.86 -28.62
N MET A 144 14.24 -8.04 -28.46
CA MET A 144 12.85 -8.49 -28.29
C MET A 144 12.17 -8.71 -29.66
N GLY A 145 12.26 -9.95 -30.17
CA GLY A 145 11.38 -10.51 -31.19
C GLY A 145 11.68 -10.18 -32.67
N PRO A 146 11.19 -11.00 -33.63
CA PRO A 146 11.56 -10.94 -35.05
C PRO A 146 10.94 -9.78 -35.86
N LEU A 147 10.25 -8.83 -35.21
CA LEU A 147 9.39 -7.86 -35.91
C LEU A 147 9.77 -6.38 -35.80
N ARG A 148 10.88 -6.00 -35.13
CA ARG A 148 11.40 -4.63 -35.24
C ARG A 148 12.75 -4.60 -35.95
N ARG A 149 12.70 -4.22 -37.22
CA ARG A 149 13.87 -3.89 -38.04
C ARG A 149 14.62 -2.73 -37.39
N SER A 150 15.91 -2.90 -37.06
CA SER A 150 16.81 -1.79 -36.73
C SER A 150 16.65 -0.70 -37.81
N THR A 151 16.28 0.51 -37.38
CA THR A 151 16.00 1.63 -38.28
C THR A 151 17.31 2.27 -38.74
N PHE A 152 17.31 2.79 -39.96
CA PHE A 152 18.47 3.54 -40.49
C PHE A 152 18.83 4.75 -39.61
N LYS A 153 17.85 5.30 -38.90
CA LYS A 153 17.97 6.40 -37.94
C LYS A 153 17.27 6.03 -36.64
N THR A 154 17.92 6.26 -35.51
CA THR A 154 17.34 6.15 -34.16
C THR A 154 17.56 7.46 -33.43
N ASP A 155 16.50 8.10 -32.96
CA ASP A 155 16.58 9.30 -32.14
C ASP A 155 16.64 8.90 -30.64
N VAL A 156 17.50 9.58 -29.88
CA VAL A 156 17.80 9.29 -28.48
C VAL A 156 17.75 10.60 -27.70
N ASP A 157 16.85 10.68 -26.72
CA ASP A 157 16.75 11.84 -25.83
C ASP A 157 17.23 11.46 -24.42
N LEU A 158 18.13 12.27 -23.88
CA LEU A 158 18.75 12.04 -22.57
C LEU A 158 18.37 13.16 -21.63
N TYR A 159 17.66 12.83 -20.57
CA TYR A 159 17.19 13.79 -19.58
C TYR A 159 18.24 14.04 -18.50
N LEU A 160 18.43 15.32 -18.17
CA LEU A 160 19.29 15.79 -17.09
C LEU A 160 18.41 16.52 -16.07
N PRO A 161 18.31 16.02 -14.82
CA PRO A 161 17.47 16.62 -13.79
C PRO A 161 18.02 17.98 -13.30
N GLU A 162 19.26 18.30 -13.67
CA GLU A 162 19.91 19.56 -13.33
C GLU A 162 20.64 20.15 -14.53
N LEU A 163 20.69 21.49 -14.60
CA LEU A 163 21.49 22.20 -15.60
C LEU A 163 22.99 21.95 -15.39
N PRO A 164 23.78 21.70 -16.46
CA PRO A 164 25.24 21.55 -16.37
C PRO A 164 25.88 22.70 -15.58
N PRO A 165 26.81 22.46 -14.63
CA PRO A 165 27.44 23.53 -13.84
C PRO A 165 28.16 24.55 -14.73
N PRO A 166 28.21 25.84 -14.36
CA PRO A 166 28.90 26.85 -15.16
C PRO A 166 30.39 26.47 -15.33
N GLY A 167 30.89 26.57 -16.56
CA GLY A 167 32.26 26.18 -16.90
C GLY A 167 32.33 25.40 -18.21
N GLU A 168 33.49 24.82 -18.51
CA GLU A 168 33.62 23.94 -19.67
C GLU A 168 32.94 22.58 -19.40
N ALA A 169 32.15 22.11 -20.35
CA ALA A 169 31.65 20.74 -20.39
C ALA A 169 31.92 20.11 -21.76
N ARG A 170 32.15 18.81 -21.75
CA ARG A 170 32.39 17.99 -22.94
C ARG A 170 31.40 16.82 -22.95
N LEU A 171 30.67 16.66 -24.04
CA LEU A 171 29.86 15.49 -24.33
C LEU A 171 30.78 14.36 -24.74
N VAL A 172 30.68 13.24 -24.03
CA VAL A 172 31.47 12.04 -24.28
C VAL A 172 30.56 10.94 -24.82
N VAL A 173 30.96 10.32 -25.92
CA VAL A 173 30.22 9.22 -26.55
C VAL A 173 31.16 8.04 -26.80
N GLU A 174 30.70 6.83 -26.52
CA GLU A 174 31.44 5.61 -26.81
C GLU A 174 30.46 4.52 -27.25
N TRP A 175 30.86 3.73 -28.26
CA TRP A 175 30.15 2.51 -28.61
C TRP A 175 31.12 1.45 -29.18
N PRO A 176 31.63 0.56 -28.32
CA PRO A 176 32.66 -0.40 -28.72
C PRO A 176 32.23 -1.35 -29.85
N ASP A 177 31.00 -1.85 -29.82
CA ASP A 177 30.49 -2.82 -30.80
C ASP A 177 30.30 -2.23 -32.22
N GLU A 178 30.26 -0.89 -32.35
CA GLU A 178 30.21 -0.17 -33.63
C GLU A 178 31.56 0.51 -33.96
N GLU A 179 32.63 0.13 -33.24
CA GLU A 179 33.98 0.70 -33.35
C GLU A 179 34.05 2.23 -33.16
N ILE A 180 33.10 2.78 -32.39
CA ILE A 180 33.14 4.17 -31.96
C ILE A 180 33.90 4.21 -30.62
N GLY A 181 35.17 4.60 -30.67
CA GLY A 181 35.95 4.87 -29.46
C GLY A 181 35.41 6.07 -28.68
N GLU A 182 35.94 6.31 -27.48
CA GLU A 182 35.54 7.46 -26.67
C GLU A 182 35.84 8.77 -27.41
N THR A 183 34.80 9.49 -27.82
CA THR A 183 34.86 10.79 -28.47
C THR A 183 34.46 11.88 -27.50
N SER A 184 34.93 13.11 -27.73
CA SER A 184 34.61 14.27 -26.89
C SER A 184 34.24 15.49 -27.73
N THR A 185 33.03 16.01 -27.56
CA THR A 185 32.52 17.21 -28.22
C THR A 185 32.29 18.33 -27.21
N ALA A 186 32.78 19.55 -27.47
CA ALA A 186 32.55 20.68 -26.58
C ALA A 186 31.06 21.05 -26.49
N VAL A 187 30.60 21.40 -25.29
CA VAL A 187 29.23 21.86 -25.02
C VAL A 187 29.28 23.29 -24.51
N ASP A 188 28.54 24.19 -25.15
CA ASP A 188 28.43 25.59 -24.72
C ASP A 188 27.43 25.72 -23.57
N VAL A 189 27.92 25.47 -22.35
CA VAL A 189 27.10 25.51 -21.13
C VAL A 189 26.53 26.90 -20.88
N ALA A 190 27.25 27.95 -21.26
CA ALA A 190 26.77 29.33 -21.10
C ALA A 190 25.53 29.58 -21.97
N ALA A 191 25.55 29.12 -23.22
CA ALA A 191 24.40 29.20 -24.12
C ALA A 191 23.22 28.34 -23.63
N LEU A 192 23.47 27.12 -23.11
CA LEU A 192 22.42 26.27 -22.56
C LEU A 192 21.74 26.92 -21.35
N ARG A 193 22.52 27.44 -20.39
CA ARG A 193 21.98 28.13 -19.22
C ARG A 193 21.23 29.41 -19.58
N ALA A 194 21.73 30.18 -20.54
CA ALA A 194 21.03 31.34 -21.07
C ALA A 194 19.67 30.94 -21.68
N ALA A 195 19.64 29.87 -22.48
CA ALA A 195 18.41 29.36 -23.08
C ALA A 195 17.41 28.83 -22.03
N ALA A 196 17.88 28.15 -20.97
CA ALA A 196 17.02 27.69 -19.87
C ALA A 196 16.22 28.84 -19.24
N SER A 197 16.81 30.03 -19.12
CA SER A 197 16.13 31.23 -18.62
C SER A 197 15.06 31.80 -19.56
N THR A 198 15.03 31.33 -20.81
CA THR A 198 14.03 31.72 -21.83
C THR A 198 12.94 30.68 -22.05
N ALA A 199 12.96 29.57 -21.28
CA ALA A 199 11.86 28.62 -21.26
C ALA A 199 10.58 29.35 -20.85
N MET A 200 9.52 29.17 -21.63
CA MET A 200 8.27 29.90 -21.41
C MET A 200 7.39 29.08 -20.48
N GLU A 201 6.97 29.66 -19.36
CA GLU A 201 5.86 29.08 -18.62
C GLU A 201 4.62 29.14 -19.49
N VAL A 202 3.94 28.01 -19.62
CA VAL A 202 2.90 27.82 -20.61
C VAL A 202 1.64 28.58 -20.16
N TRP A 203 1.25 28.51 -18.88
CA TRP A 203 0.11 29.23 -18.30
C TRP A 203 0.49 30.29 -17.25
N PRO A 204 1.16 31.40 -17.65
CA PRO A 204 1.54 32.43 -16.71
C PRO A 204 0.28 33.18 -16.21
N GLY A 205 -0.08 33.00 -14.94
CA GLY A 205 -1.11 33.79 -14.26
C GLY A 205 -2.46 33.11 -14.01
N LEU A 206 -2.56 31.79 -14.12
CA LEU A 206 -3.74 31.04 -13.63
C LEU A 206 -3.64 30.85 -12.11
N GLU A 207 -4.57 31.42 -11.35
CA GLU A 207 -4.72 31.12 -9.93
C GLU A 207 -5.17 29.65 -9.76
N PRO A 208 -4.57 28.88 -8.82
CA PRO A 208 -5.02 27.51 -8.54
C PRO A 208 -6.51 27.50 -8.16
N PRO A 209 -7.30 26.52 -8.62
CA PRO A 209 -8.67 26.38 -8.17
C PRO A 209 -8.71 26.17 -6.64
N ASP A 210 -9.72 26.75 -5.99
CA ASP A 210 -9.91 26.62 -4.54
C ASP A 210 -10.05 25.13 -4.16
N PRO A 211 -9.17 24.60 -3.29
CA PRO A 211 -9.20 23.20 -2.88
C PRO A 211 -10.53 22.76 -2.25
N ALA A 212 -11.39 23.70 -1.83
CA ALA A 212 -12.74 23.42 -1.34
C ALA A 212 -13.75 22.98 -2.44
N THR A 213 -13.40 23.04 -3.72
CA THR A 213 -14.33 22.78 -4.85
C THR A 213 -13.94 21.58 -5.74
N GLN A 214 -13.33 20.53 -5.17
CA GLN A 214 -12.93 19.34 -5.94
C GLN A 214 -14.13 18.57 -6.55
N PRO A 215 -14.12 18.26 -7.87
CA PRO A 215 -15.06 17.30 -8.45
C PRO A 215 -14.61 15.84 -8.20
N THR A 216 -15.59 14.95 -8.08
CA THR A 216 -15.51 13.58 -7.55
C THR A 216 -15.11 12.49 -8.56
N THR A 217 -14.40 12.81 -9.65
CA THR A 217 -14.07 11.78 -10.66
C THR A 217 -12.68 12.00 -11.25
N PHE A 218 -11.81 11.00 -11.09
CA PHE A 218 -10.49 10.94 -11.71
C PHE A 218 -10.53 9.97 -12.90
N VAL A 219 -10.11 10.42 -14.08
CA VAL A 219 -9.80 9.56 -15.23
C VAL A 219 -8.39 9.89 -15.67
N THR A 220 -7.46 8.93 -15.54
CA THR A 220 -6.12 8.99 -16.10
C THR A 220 -6.16 8.61 -17.58
N ALA A 221 -5.63 9.47 -18.44
CA ALA A 221 -5.36 9.14 -19.84
C ALA A 221 -3.98 9.67 -20.25
N GLU A 222 -3.14 8.77 -20.75
CA GLU A 222 -1.83 9.08 -21.33
C GLU A 222 -2.01 9.90 -22.62
N MET A 223 -1.47 11.12 -22.67
CA MET A 223 -1.36 11.88 -23.91
C MET A 223 -0.04 11.56 -24.61
N SER A 224 -0.15 10.86 -25.75
CA SER A 224 0.95 10.65 -26.69
C SER A 224 1.10 11.87 -27.60
N GLY A 225 2.17 12.65 -27.40
CA GLY A 225 2.78 13.45 -28.48
C GLY A 225 3.61 12.56 -29.42
N PRO A 226 4.12 13.07 -30.56
CA PRO A 226 4.86 12.25 -31.51
C PRO A 226 6.06 11.58 -30.83
N PRO A 227 6.29 10.27 -31.07
CA PRO A 227 7.17 9.45 -30.26
C PRO A 227 8.62 9.74 -30.64
N ASN A 228 9.31 10.55 -29.85
CA ASN A 228 10.76 10.46 -29.72
C ASN A 228 11.06 10.27 -28.23
N PHE A 229 11.81 9.22 -27.95
CA PHE A 229 11.99 8.58 -26.65
C PHE A 229 12.61 9.54 -25.62
N LEU A 230 11.78 10.28 -24.87
CA LEU A 230 12.11 10.66 -23.50
C LEU A 230 12.21 9.36 -22.67
N ALA A 231 13.17 9.27 -21.74
CA ALA A 231 13.14 8.22 -20.74
C ALA A 231 11.72 8.18 -20.14
N PRO A 232 11.06 7.01 -20.06
CA PRO A 232 9.74 6.94 -19.49
C PRO A 232 9.77 7.58 -18.10
N PRO A 233 8.74 8.35 -17.70
CA PRO A 233 8.64 8.82 -16.34
C PRO A 233 8.80 7.61 -15.41
N LEU A 234 9.55 7.79 -14.32
CA LEU A 234 9.72 6.73 -13.31
C LEU A 234 8.35 6.14 -12.98
N SER A 235 8.27 4.82 -12.99
CA SER A 235 7.07 4.13 -12.58
C SER A 235 6.72 4.53 -11.14
N GLU A 236 5.44 4.46 -10.80
CA GLU A 236 4.97 4.70 -9.42
C GLU A 236 5.76 3.85 -8.40
N HIS A 237 6.12 2.62 -8.80
CA HIS A 237 6.96 1.75 -7.99
C HIS A 237 8.37 2.34 -7.76
N GLU A 238 9.06 2.81 -8.80
CA GLU A 238 10.39 3.41 -8.68
C GLU A 238 10.37 4.69 -7.84
N LEU A 239 9.33 5.53 -8.00
CA LEU A 239 9.11 6.70 -7.16
C LEU A 239 8.89 6.31 -5.69
N SER A 240 8.11 5.26 -5.43
CA SER A 240 7.86 4.75 -4.08
C SER A 240 9.14 4.22 -3.40
N VAL A 241 10.05 3.63 -4.18
CA VAL A 241 11.32 3.10 -3.66
C VAL A 241 12.23 4.25 -3.26
N LEU A 242 12.39 5.25 -4.13
CA LEU A 242 13.21 6.43 -3.83
C LEU A 242 12.67 7.23 -2.65
N ARG A 243 11.35 7.35 -2.51
CA ARG A 243 10.72 7.99 -1.35
C ARG A 243 11.05 7.25 -0.06
N ARG A 244 10.92 5.92 -0.03
CA ARG A 244 11.26 5.09 1.14
C ARG A 244 12.74 5.18 1.52
N GLU A 245 13.63 5.22 0.54
CA GLU A 245 15.07 5.41 0.79
C GLU A 245 15.36 6.78 1.41
N ASP A 246 14.64 7.82 0.99
CA ASP A 246 14.81 9.16 1.56
C ASP A 246 14.23 9.26 2.96
N GLU A 247 13.03 8.72 3.19
CA GLU A 247 12.41 8.59 4.52
C GLU A 247 13.35 7.85 5.50
N ALA A 248 13.98 6.75 5.06
CA ALA A 248 14.96 6.02 5.87
C ALA A 248 16.21 6.85 6.21
N ARG A 249 16.69 7.70 5.30
CA ARG A 249 17.80 8.64 5.57
C ARG A 249 17.40 9.71 6.57
N GLN A 250 16.18 10.20 6.49
CA GLN A 250 15.69 11.30 7.32
C GLN A 250 15.27 10.87 8.74
N ARG A 251 14.98 9.58 8.94
CA ARG A 251 14.48 9.01 10.20
C ARG A 251 15.29 9.41 11.44
N TYR A 252 16.62 9.34 11.40
CA TYR A 252 17.51 9.64 12.54
C TYR A 252 18.16 11.04 12.48
N VAL A 253 17.66 11.94 11.62
CA VAL A 253 18.15 13.33 11.62
C VAL A 253 17.83 13.96 12.98
N PRO A 254 18.81 14.57 13.69
CA PRO A 254 18.59 15.18 15.01
C PRO A 254 17.42 16.17 15.01
N ARG A 255 16.51 16.04 15.98
CA ARG A 255 15.41 17.00 16.24
C ARG A 255 15.06 17.00 17.71
N ASP A 256 14.67 18.16 18.19
CA ASP A 256 14.17 18.47 19.53
C ASP A 256 12.63 18.40 19.62
N ASP A 257 11.98 17.69 18.70
CA ASP A 257 10.52 17.50 18.67
C ASP A 257 10.12 16.07 18.28
N TRP A 258 8.83 15.77 18.38
CA TRP A 258 8.23 14.49 18.00
C TRP A 258 7.57 14.51 16.62
N GLN A 259 7.85 15.52 15.80
CA GLN A 259 7.22 15.62 14.49
C GLN A 259 7.79 14.57 13.53
N GLN A 260 6.98 14.18 12.54
CA GLN A 260 7.37 13.25 11.47
C GLN A 260 7.71 11.83 11.97
N LEU A 261 7.30 11.47 13.19
CA LEU A 261 7.22 10.06 13.58
C LEU A 261 5.95 9.45 12.98
N GLY A 262 6.13 8.45 12.13
CA GLY A 262 5.07 7.61 11.62
C GLY A 262 4.56 6.60 12.65
N TYR A 263 3.59 5.78 12.25
CA TYR A 263 2.96 4.82 13.14
C TYR A 263 3.97 3.84 13.78
N HIS A 264 4.87 3.24 13.01
CA HIS A 264 5.85 2.27 13.53
C HIS A 264 7.09 2.90 14.17
N ASP A 265 7.29 4.22 14.06
CA ASP A 265 8.49 4.87 14.59
C ASP A 265 8.53 4.88 16.12
N TRP A 266 7.36 4.83 16.76
CA TRP A 266 7.22 4.75 18.23
C TRP A 266 7.68 3.39 18.79
N GLU A 267 7.77 2.34 17.97
CA GLU A 267 8.30 1.04 18.34
C GLU A 267 9.84 1.03 18.39
N ASP A 268 10.49 2.02 17.78
CA ASP A 268 11.94 2.13 17.71
C ASP A 268 12.51 2.89 18.91
N ALA A 269 12.87 2.13 19.95
CA ALA A 269 13.44 2.68 21.17
C ALA A 269 14.74 3.47 20.94
N ALA A 270 15.51 3.19 19.88
CA ALA A 270 16.72 3.95 19.57
C ALA A 270 16.36 5.33 19.02
N LEU A 271 15.36 5.41 18.13
CA LEU A 271 14.85 6.68 17.62
C LEU A 271 14.24 7.52 18.75
N VAL A 272 13.39 6.92 19.60
CA VAL A 272 12.78 7.59 20.76
C VAL A 272 13.86 8.15 21.69
N ARG A 273 14.92 7.38 21.98
CA ARG A 273 16.05 7.82 22.80
C ARG A 273 16.77 9.01 22.18
N VAL A 274 17.09 8.94 20.89
CA VAL A 274 17.78 10.04 20.19
C VAL A 274 16.93 11.32 20.24
N ARG A 275 15.61 11.25 20.04
CA ARG A 275 14.74 12.43 20.18
C ARG A 275 14.82 13.07 21.56
N LEU A 276 14.80 12.27 22.62
CA LEU A 276 14.92 12.76 24.00
C LEU A 276 16.30 13.37 24.27
N GLU A 277 17.37 12.75 23.77
CA GLU A 277 18.75 13.25 23.89
C GLU A 277 18.95 14.59 23.17
N GLU A 278 18.25 14.80 22.05
CA GLU A 278 18.23 16.05 21.29
C GLU A 278 17.27 17.12 21.87
N GLY A 279 16.53 16.80 22.93
CA GLY A 279 15.72 17.77 23.68
C GLY A 279 14.21 17.70 23.44
N ALA A 280 13.70 16.64 22.80
CA ALA A 280 12.26 16.46 22.63
C ALA A 280 11.52 16.41 23.98
N PRO A 281 10.41 17.15 24.15
CA PRO A 281 9.72 17.22 25.43
C PRO A 281 9.05 15.89 25.78
N VAL A 282 9.46 15.27 26.90
CA VAL A 282 9.02 13.92 27.30
C VAL A 282 7.50 13.74 27.40
N ASP A 283 6.79 14.78 27.86
CA ASP A 283 5.32 14.78 28.05
C ASP A 283 4.59 15.67 27.03
N ALA A 284 5.16 15.88 25.84
CA ALA A 284 4.50 16.63 24.77
C ALA A 284 3.16 16.00 24.37
N ARG A 285 2.18 16.81 23.97
CA ARG A 285 0.94 16.30 23.33
C ARG A 285 1.24 15.96 21.88
N VAL A 286 1.09 14.70 21.50
CA VAL A 286 1.50 14.16 20.20
C VAL A 286 0.47 13.19 19.63
N GLY A 287 0.30 13.26 18.31
CA GLY A 287 -0.59 12.39 17.55
C GLY A 287 -2.07 12.56 17.92
N TRP A 288 -2.92 11.72 17.32
CA TRP A 288 -4.29 11.49 17.79
C TRP A 288 -4.26 10.23 18.67
N PRO A 289 -4.90 10.20 19.85
CA PRO A 289 -5.85 11.17 20.40
C PRO A 289 -5.25 12.23 21.37
N GLU A 290 -4.28 13.02 20.90
CA GLU A 290 -3.53 14.01 21.69
C GLU A 290 -2.92 13.46 22.99
N GLY A 291 -2.37 12.25 22.94
CA GLY A 291 -1.66 11.62 24.07
C GLY A 291 -0.22 12.12 24.27
N THR A 292 0.50 11.58 25.26
CA THR A 292 1.96 11.77 25.40
C THR A 292 2.73 10.76 24.55
N PRO A 293 4.04 10.93 24.29
CA PRO A 293 4.90 9.88 23.73
C PRO A 293 4.72 8.52 24.43
N LEU A 294 4.48 8.53 25.74
CA LEU A 294 4.26 7.32 26.53
C LEU A 294 2.95 6.61 26.14
N HIS A 295 1.88 7.36 25.83
CA HIS A 295 0.64 6.78 25.28
C HIS A 295 0.90 6.12 23.93
N GLN A 296 1.64 6.81 23.04
CA GLN A 296 1.93 6.29 21.70
C GLN A 296 2.74 4.98 21.77
N CYS A 297 3.77 4.92 22.61
CA CYS A 297 4.55 3.70 22.79
C CYS A 297 3.72 2.57 23.44
N ALA A 298 2.92 2.90 24.45
CA ALA A 298 2.05 1.94 25.14
C ALA A 298 0.97 1.33 24.23
N ALA A 299 0.34 2.14 23.38
CA ALA A 299 -0.68 1.70 22.41
C ALA A 299 -0.14 0.69 21.39
N ARG A 300 1.18 0.71 21.15
CA ARG A 300 1.89 -0.23 20.25
C ARG A 300 2.54 -1.39 20.98
N GLY A 301 2.43 -1.43 22.31
CA GLY A 301 3.07 -2.45 23.13
C GLY A 301 4.60 -2.41 23.12
N ALA A 302 5.19 -1.26 22.77
CA ALA A 302 6.62 -1.07 22.60
C ALA A 302 7.34 -0.92 23.95
N ALA A 303 7.55 -2.03 24.64
CA ALA A 303 8.07 -2.07 26.01
C ALA A 303 9.43 -1.36 26.17
N ASP A 304 10.34 -1.50 25.20
CA ASP A 304 11.64 -0.83 25.22
C ASP A 304 11.50 0.70 25.12
N SER A 305 10.62 1.20 24.24
CA SER A 305 10.33 2.63 24.12
C SER A 305 9.63 3.18 25.35
N VAL A 306 8.70 2.42 25.93
CA VAL A 306 8.05 2.73 27.23
C VAL A 306 9.11 2.88 28.32
N ALA A 307 10.03 1.92 28.44
CA ALA A 307 11.09 1.97 29.43
C ALA A 307 12.02 3.18 29.24
N VAL A 308 12.36 3.53 27.99
CA VAL A 308 13.15 4.73 27.67
C VAL A 308 12.43 5.99 28.15
N LEU A 309 11.15 6.16 27.84
CA LEU A 309 10.38 7.34 28.25
C LEU A 309 10.24 7.45 29.77
N LEU A 310 9.97 6.35 30.46
CA LEU A 310 9.91 6.31 31.93
C LEU A 310 11.26 6.66 32.57
N ALA A 311 12.37 6.19 32.00
CA ALA A 311 13.71 6.53 32.47
C ALA A 311 14.04 8.03 32.29
N HIS A 312 13.40 8.70 31.34
CA HIS A 312 13.49 10.14 31.12
C HIS A 312 12.42 10.95 31.89
N GLY A 313 11.70 10.33 32.82
CA GLY A 313 10.79 11.02 33.73
C GLY A 313 9.41 11.31 33.16
N ALA A 314 8.95 10.55 32.16
CA ALA A 314 7.59 10.65 31.65
C ALA A 314 6.54 10.50 32.76
N ALA A 315 5.48 11.30 32.69
CA ALA A 315 4.36 11.20 33.63
C ALA A 315 3.56 9.90 33.38
N VAL A 316 3.71 8.95 34.30
CA VAL A 316 3.15 7.59 34.17
C VAL A 316 1.62 7.55 34.04
N ASP A 317 0.92 8.45 34.73
CA ASP A 317 -0.55 8.58 34.73
C ASP A 317 -1.05 9.84 33.99
N ALA A 318 -0.28 10.34 33.02
CA ALA A 318 -0.80 11.39 32.14
C ALA A 318 -2.08 10.91 31.45
N SER A 319 -3.06 11.79 31.25
CA SER A 319 -4.31 11.45 30.58
C SER A 319 -4.35 12.04 29.17
N ASP A 320 -4.78 11.27 28.17
CA ASP A 320 -5.07 11.77 26.82
C ASP A 320 -6.38 12.60 26.74
N GLU A 321 -6.88 12.90 25.55
CA GLU A 321 -8.13 13.66 25.38
C GLU A 321 -9.38 12.90 25.85
N PHE A 322 -9.32 11.57 25.91
CA PHE A 322 -10.41 10.69 26.36
C PHE A 322 -10.32 10.36 27.85
N GLY A 323 -9.31 10.87 28.54
CA GLY A 323 -9.07 10.53 29.95
C GLY A 323 -8.36 9.19 30.13
N HIS A 324 -7.85 8.57 29.06
CA HIS A 324 -7.12 7.32 29.15
C HIS A 324 -5.67 7.54 29.54
N THR A 325 -5.12 6.64 30.37
CA THR A 325 -3.69 6.68 30.76
C THR A 325 -2.83 5.80 29.85
N PRO A 326 -1.49 5.92 29.85
CA PRO A 326 -0.64 4.99 29.11
C PRO A 326 -0.87 3.54 29.51
N LEU A 327 -1.19 3.25 30.78
CA LEU A 327 -1.51 1.90 31.22
C LEU A 327 -2.76 1.35 30.52
N TRP A 328 -3.79 2.17 30.30
CA TRP A 328 -4.97 1.77 29.53
C TRP A 328 -4.58 1.32 28.11
N HIS A 329 -3.78 2.12 27.42
CA HIS A 329 -3.30 1.78 26.07
C HIS A 329 -2.42 0.52 26.05
N ALA A 330 -1.57 0.31 27.06
CA ALA A 330 -0.76 -0.91 27.20
C ALA A 330 -1.62 -2.17 27.47
N VAL A 331 -2.71 -2.02 28.23
CA VAL A 331 -3.67 -3.09 28.48
C VAL A 331 -4.44 -3.45 27.21
N CYS A 332 -4.87 -2.46 26.43
CA CYS A 332 -5.53 -2.66 25.14
C CYS A 332 -4.60 -3.29 24.08
N SER A 333 -3.30 -3.01 24.12
CA SER A 333 -2.31 -3.62 23.23
C SER A 333 -1.89 -5.03 23.62
N GLY A 334 -2.28 -5.50 24.82
CA GLY A 334 -1.94 -6.84 25.32
C GLY A 334 -0.47 -7.06 25.68
N SER A 335 0.38 -6.02 25.64
CA SER A 335 1.82 -6.13 25.87
C SER A 335 2.14 -6.28 27.36
N GLU A 336 2.28 -7.52 27.84
CA GLU A 336 2.63 -7.82 29.24
C GLU A 336 3.86 -7.03 29.71
N GLN A 337 4.88 -6.91 28.86
CA GLN A 337 6.11 -6.20 29.19
C GLN A 337 5.87 -4.69 29.40
N SER A 338 5.05 -4.06 28.54
CA SER A 338 4.69 -2.64 28.69
C SER A 338 3.83 -2.41 29.93
N ILE A 339 2.87 -3.32 30.18
CA ILE A 339 2.00 -3.30 31.38
C ILE A 339 2.85 -3.38 32.64
N ARG A 340 3.78 -4.34 32.72
CA ARG A 340 4.70 -4.48 33.86
C ARG A 340 5.55 -3.24 34.05
N ALA A 341 6.15 -2.70 32.98
CA ALA A 341 6.98 -1.51 33.06
C ALA A 341 6.22 -0.30 33.64
N LEU A 342 4.95 -0.10 33.25
CA LEU A 342 4.11 0.97 33.77
C LEU A 342 3.68 0.74 35.22
N ILE A 343 3.26 -0.48 35.59
CA ILE A 343 2.91 -0.83 36.97
C ILE A 343 4.12 -0.68 37.90
N ASP A 344 5.29 -1.15 37.49
CA ASP A 344 6.53 -1.04 38.25
C ASP A 344 6.99 0.43 38.41
N ALA A 345 6.63 1.29 37.45
CA ALA A 345 6.81 2.75 37.53
C ALA A 345 5.75 3.46 38.39
N GLY A 346 4.78 2.72 38.95
CA GLY A 346 3.78 3.24 39.88
C GLY A 346 2.49 3.75 39.23
N ALA A 347 2.17 3.30 38.01
CA ALA A 347 0.89 3.62 37.36
C ALA A 347 -0.31 3.25 38.24
N ASP A 348 -1.33 4.10 38.27
CA ASP A 348 -2.60 3.78 38.91
C ASP A 348 -3.38 2.77 38.07
N VAL A 349 -3.66 1.64 38.70
CA VAL A 349 -4.29 0.48 38.09
C VAL A 349 -5.81 0.52 38.24
N TRP A 350 -6.36 1.22 39.22
CA TRP A 350 -7.76 1.02 39.66
C TRP A 350 -8.68 2.22 39.42
N THR A 351 -8.15 3.38 39.05
CA THR A 351 -8.98 4.53 38.67
C THR A 351 -9.76 4.25 37.40
N GLU A 352 -11.07 4.48 37.47
CA GLU A 352 -12.02 4.32 36.37
C GLU A 352 -11.77 5.41 35.31
N GLN A 353 -11.71 5.02 34.03
CA GLN A 353 -11.38 5.91 32.91
C GLN A 353 -12.52 5.96 31.88
N THR A 354 -13.18 4.83 31.60
CA THR A 354 -14.38 4.77 30.74
C THR A 354 -15.49 4.04 31.48
N GLY A 355 -16.57 4.73 31.84
CA GLY A 355 -17.63 4.16 32.68
C GLY A 355 -17.05 3.52 33.95
N PRO A 356 -17.37 2.23 34.26
CA PRO A 356 -16.82 1.54 35.43
C PRO A 356 -15.43 0.92 35.19
N TRP A 357 -14.80 1.13 34.03
CA TRP A 357 -13.58 0.41 33.63
C TRP A 357 -12.31 1.15 34.02
N SER A 358 -11.46 0.46 34.76
CA SER A 358 -10.06 0.81 35.01
C SER A 358 -9.13 -0.20 34.30
N PRO A 359 -7.86 0.14 34.03
CA PRO A 359 -6.91 -0.79 33.42
C PRO A 359 -6.79 -2.11 34.19
N GLY A 360 -6.85 -2.06 35.52
CA GLY A 360 -6.84 -3.22 36.40
C GLY A 360 -8.08 -4.09 36.26
N LEU A 361 -9.27 -3.47 36.17
CA LEU A 361 -10.49 -4.24 35.95
C LEU A 361 -10.48 -4.95 34.60
N LEU A 362 -9.97 -4.28 33.54
CA LEU A 362 -9.75 -4.90 32.24
C LEU A 362 -8.74 -6.06 32.33
N LEU A 363 -7.63 -5.88 33.04
CA LEU A 363 -6.62 -6.94 33.22
C LEU A 363 -7.16 -8.18 33.95
N LEU A 364 -8.07 -8.00 34.91
CA LEU A 364 -8.69 -9.12 35.61
C LEU A 364 -9.51 -10.03 34.69
N THR A 365 -9.94 -9.54 33.53
CA THR A 365 -10.70 -10.32 32.54
C THR A 365 -9.79 -11.06 31.54
N THR A 366 -8.47 -11.09 31.76
CA THR A 366 -7.49 -11.64 30.81
C THR A 366 -6.53 -12.62 31.51
N PRO A 367 -5.72 -13.40 30.74
CA PRO A 367 -4.64 -14.22 31.29
C PRO A 367 -3.61 -13.42 32.10
N LEU A 368 -3.57 -12.09 31.94
CA LEU A 368 -2.70 -11.18 32.68
C LEU A 368 -3.28 -10.73 34.03
N ALA A 369 -4.45 -11.23 34.44
CA ALA A 369 -5.04 -11.00 35.76
C ALA A 369 -4.06 -11.19 36.94
N PRO A 370 -3.13 -12.17 36.93
CA PRO A 370 -2.14 -12.33 38.00
C PRO A 370 -1.23 -11.11 38.23
N LEU A 371 -1.08 -10.22 37.24
CA LEU A 371 -0.29 -8.98 37.39
C LEU A 371 -0.92 -8.02 38.41
N VAL A 372 -2.24 -8.03 38.54
CA VAL A 372 -2.99 -7.05 39.33
C VAL A 372 -3.77 -7.67 40.48
N ALA A 373 -4.02 -8.98 40.46
CA ALA A 373 -4.81 -9.67 41.49
C ALA A 373 -4.26 -9.51 42.92
N GLY A 374 -2.94 -9.34 43.07
CA GLY A 374 -2.28 -9.14 44.36
C GLY A 374 -2.12 -7.68 44.79
N LEU A 375 -2.50 -6.71 43.94
CA LEU A 375 -2.32 -5.29 44.23
C LEU A 375 -3.44 -4.76 45.16
N PRO A 376 -3.13 -3.78 46.03
CA PRO A 376 -4.15 -3.14 46.85
C PRO A 376 -5.27 -2.55 46.00
N GLY A 377 -6.53 -2.84 46.32
CA GLY A 377 -7.69 -2.38 45.56
C GLY A 377 -8.25 -3.38 44.54
N ALA A 378 -7.60 -4.53 44.37
CA ALA A 378 -8.12 -5.61 43.51
C ALA A 378 -9.55 -6.02 43.91
N ARG A 379 -10.43 -6.07 42.91
CA ARG A 379 -11.83 -6.51 43.05
C ARG A 379 -11.96 -7.93 42.48
N GLU A 380 -12.78 -8.78 43.10
CA GLU A 380 -13.15 -10.06 42.48
C GLU A 380 -14.22 -9.83 41.41
N LEU A 381 -14.04 -10.46 40.25
CA LEU A 381 -15.06 -10.46 39.20
C LEU A 381 -16.26 -11.31 39.64
N PRO A 382 -17.51 -10.84 39.42
CA PRO A 382 -18.70 -11.65 39.60
C PRO A 382 -18.59 -13.01 38.90
N ALA A 383 -19.15 -14.05 39.50
CA ALA A 383 -19.05 -15.42 38.97
C ALA A 383 -19.67 -15.56 37.57
N GLU A 384 -20.69 -14.76 37.27
CA GLU A 384 -21.34 -14.68 35.95
C GLU A 384 -20.37 -14.12 34.89
N ASP A 385 -19.72 -13.00 35.17
CA ASP A 385 -18.73 -12.38 34.27
C ASP A 385 -17.55 -13.32 34.03
N ALA A 386 -17.03 -13.94 35.10
CA ALA A 386 -15.96 -14.93 35.00
C ALA A 386 -16.37 -16.16 34.16
N ALA A 387 -17.65 -16.56 34.19
CA ALA A 387 -18.16 -17.63 33.34
C ALA A 387 -18.30 -17.20 31.88
N ALA A 388 -18.74 -15.97 31.63
CA ALA A 388 -18.81 -15.40 30.29
C ALA A 388 -17.42 -15.29 29.65
N PHE A 389 -16.39 -14.87 30.40
CA PHE A 389 -15.01 -14.82 29.89
C PHE A 389 -14.46 -16.21 29.54
N ARG A 390 -14.73 -17.23 30.37
CA ARG A 390 -14.34 -18.61 30.02
C ARG A 390 -15.05 -19.11 28.75
N ALA A 391 -16.33 -18.77 28.59
CA ALA A 391 -17.06 -19.11 27.38
C ALA A 391 -16.51 -18.38 26.14
N ALA A 392 -16.05 -17.13 26.30
CA ALA A 392 -15.36 -16.41 25.23
C ALA A 392 -14.05 -17.11 24.84
N ASP A 393 -13.24 -17.49 25.82
CA ASP A 393 -11.97 -18.19 25.59
C ASP A 393 -12.16 -19.54 24.89
N GLU A 394 -13.17 -20.31 25.31
CA GLU A 394 -13.53 -21.56 24.66
C GLU A 394 -13.94 -21.35 23.20
N LEU A 395 -14.70 -20.29 22.90
CA LEU A 395 -15.08 -19.95 21.53
C LEU A 395 -13.90 -19.47 20.69
N ILE A 396 -13.02 -18.63 21.25
CA ILE A 396 -11.81 -18.16 20.55
C ILE A 396 -10.91 -19.35 20.21
N ALA A 397 -10.70 -20.25 21.18
CA ALA A 397 -9.90 -21.46 20.99
C ALA A 397 -10.50 -22.38 19.92
N ALA A 398 -11.82 -22.36 19.69
CA ALA A 398 -12.45 -23.15 18.63
C ALA A 398 -12.03 -22.72 17.22
N PHE A 399 -11.59 -21.47 17.02
CA PHE A 399 -11.04 -20.99 15.74
C PHE A 399 -9.55 -21.36 15.52
N GLY A 400 -8.91 -21.99 16.50
CA GLY A 400 -7.53 -22.46 16.40
C GLY A 400 -6.47 -21.36 16.49
N GLU A 401 -5.22 -21.74 16.27
CA GLU A 401 -4.05 -20.84 16.30
C GLU A 401 -3.58 -20.44 14.89
N GLU A 402 -4.18 -20.99 13.83
CA GLU A 402 -3.80 -20.66 12.46
C GLU A 402 -4.22 -19.24 12.08
N GLU A 403 -3.40 -18.57 11.27
CA GLU A 403 -3.69 -17.23 10.79
C GLU A 403 -4.83 -17.28 9.77
N LEU A 404 -5.92 -16.57 10.07
CA LEU A 404 -7.10 -16.52 9.22
C LEU A 404 -6.97 -15.35 8.24
N TRP A 405 -7.09 -15.63 6.94
CA TRP A 405 -7.17 -14.58 5.94
C TRP A 405 -8.55 -13.92 6.00
N THR A 406 -8.61 -12.73 6.60
CA THR A 406 -9.86 -12.01 6.85
C THR A 406 -10.05 -10.79 5.96
N GLU A 407 -9.01 -10.27 5.30
CA GLU A 407 -9.14 -9.06 4.47
C GLU A 407 -10.10 -9.29 3.29
N GLY A 408 -11.16 -8.46 3.20
CA GLY A 408 -12.19 -8.58 2.18
C GLY A 408 -13.23 -9.68 2.45
N LEU A 409 -13.10 -10.44 3.54
CA LEU A 409 -14.02 -11.50 3.90
C LEU A 409 -15.34 -10.92 4.46
N GLY A 410 -16.45 -11.32 3.86
CA GLY A 410 -17.76 -11.34 4.51
C GLY A 410 -18.03 -12.72 5.07
N ILE A 411 -18.55 -12.77 6.30
CA ILE A 411 -18.89 -14.00 6.98
C ILE A 411 -20.11 -13.80 7.87
N ALA A 412 -21.05 -14.74 7.88
CA ALA A 412 -22.17 -14.69 8.82
C ALA A 412 -22.47 -16.03 9.46
N PHE A 413 -22.67 -15.96 10.77
CA PHE A 413 -22.95 -17.08 11.64
C PHE A 413 -24.46 -17.18 11.84
N VAL A 414 -25.07 -18.29 11.40
CA VAL A 414 -26.53 -18.50 11.44
C VAL A 414 -26.85 -19.63 12.41
N ARG A 415 -27.61 -19.32 13.46
CA ARG A 415 -27.89 -20.27 14.54
C ARG A 415 -28.92 -21.32 14.13
N GLY A 416 -28.61 -22.58 14.40
CA GLY A 416 -29.55 -23.70 14.46
C GLY A 416 -30.11 -24.19 13.12
N LEU A 417 -29.65 -23.64 11.99
CA LEU A 417 -30.05 -24.09 10.66
C LEU A 417 -28.99 -25.05 10.09
N ASP A 418 -29.43 -26.01 9.28
CA ASP A 418 -28.57 -26.84 8.45
C ASP A 418 -28.33 -26.20 7.07
N GLU A 419 -27.35 -26.74 6.33
CA GLU A 419 -26.97 -26.25 5.00
C GLU A 419 -28.17 -26.17 4.05
N ASP A 420 -29.00 -27.21 4.00
CA ASP A 420 -30.10 -27.31 3.06
C ASP A 420 -31.21 -26.28 3.37
N GLU A 421 -31.46 -25.97 4.64
CA GLU A 421 -32.37 -24.91 5.06
C GLU A 421 -31.82 -23.52 4.73
N VAL A 422 -30.52 -23.27 4.96
CA VAL A 422 -29.87 -22.01 4.58
C VAL A 422 -29.94 -21.81 3.06
N ILE A 423 -29.60 -22.82 2.27
CA ILE A 423 -29.66 -22.78 0.80
C ILE A 423 -31.09 -22.45 0.32
N ARG A 424 -32.10 -23.08 0.92
CA ARG A 424 -33.52 -22.83 0.58
C ARG A 424 -33.93 -21.39 0.89
N ARG A 425 -33.48 -20.82 2.02
CA ARG A 425 -33.78 -19.42 2.40
C ARG A 425 -33.10 -18.42 1.46
N LEU A 426 -31.89 -18.73 0.99
CA LEU A 426 -31.19 -17.93 -0.03
C LEU A 426 -31.84 -18.04 -1.43
N GLY A 427 -32.84 -18.90 -1.61
CA GLY A 427 -33.63 -19.00 -2.84
C GLY A 427 -33.08 -19.99 -3.86
N ALA A 428 -32.20 -20.91 -3.45
CA ALA A 428 -31.65 -21.97 -4.30
C ALA A 428 -32.14 -23.35 -3.88
N ALA A 429 -32.03 -24.33 -4.78
CA ALA A 429 -32.28 -25.73 -4.45
C ALA A 429 -30.97 -26.39 -4.00
N PRO A 430 -30.94 -27.12 -2.86
CA PRO A 430 -29.73 -27.79 -2.40
C PRO A 430 -29.07 -28.70 -3.44
N ALA A 431 -29.88 -29.40 -4.24
CA ALA A 431 -29.37 -30.28 -5.29
C ALA A 431 -28.56 -29.56 -6.38
N ASP A 432 -28.77 -28.25 -6.55
CA ASP A 432 -28.11 -27.43 -7.57
C ASP A 432 -26.85 -26.71 -7.05
N CYS A 433 -26.53 -26.87 -5.76
CA CYS A 433 -25.41 -26.17 -5.09
C CYS A 433 -24.20 -27.11 -4.96
N PRO A 434 -23.16 -26.97 -5.80
CA PRO A 434 -22.00 -27.86 -5.78
C PRO A 434 -21.18 -27.68 -4.49
N LEU A 435 -20.60 -28.78 -4.00
CA LEU A 435 -19.62 -28.77 -2.92
C LEU A 435 -18.22 -28.69 -3.54
N ALA A 436 -17.54 -27.55 -3.38
CA ALA A 436 -16.21 -27.32 -3.93
C ALA A 436 -15.44 -26.33 -3.04
N ASP A 437 -14.11 -26.39 -3.07
CA ASP A 437 -13.26 -25.32 -2.53
C ASP A 437 -13.36 -24.05 -3.41
N LEU A 438 -12.63 -22.99 -3.05
CA LEU A 438 -12.66 -21.73 -3.78
C LEU A 438 -12.05 -21.85 -5.18
N GLU A 439 -10.93 -22.58 -5.34
CA GLU A 439 -10.25 -22.77 -6.64
C GLU A 439 -11.12 -23.52 -7.66
N HIS A 440 -12.04 -24.36 -7.18
CA HIS A 440 -12.98 -25.12 -8.01
C HIS A 440 -14.42 -24.59 -7.92
N ALA A 441 -14.60 -23.33 -7.52
CA ALA A 441 -15.92 -22.70 -7.41
C ALA A 441 -16.62 -22.58 -8.79
N PRO A 442 -17.96 -22.45 -8.84
CA PRO A 442 -18.73 -22.42 -10.08
C PRO A 442 -18.72 -21.05 -10.82
N PHE A 443 -17.74 -20.19 -10.52
CA PHE A 443 -17.54 -18.87 -11.12
C PHE A 443 -16.06 -18.69 -11.49
N ALA A 444 -15.76 -17.73 -12.37
CA ALA A 444 -14.37 -17.43 -12.70
C ALA A 444 -13.76 -16.56 -11.59
N ASP A 445 -12.71 -17.06 -10.91
CA ASP A 445 -12.00 -16.32 -9.84
C ASP A 445 -11.45 -14.95 -10.31
N GLU A 446 -11.19 -14.77 -11.60
CA GLU A 446 -10.73 -13.49 -12.18
C GLU A 446 -11.86 -12.46 -12.38
N ASP A 447 -13.13 -12.86 -12.28
CA ASP A 447 -14.31 -11.98 -12.42
C ASP A 447 -14.93 -11.66 -11.05
N PHE A 448 -14.47 -10.55 -10.47
CA PHE A 448 -14.92 -10.07 -9.17
C PHE A 448 -16.43 -9.73 -9.15
N GLU A 449 -17.02 -9.27 -10.27
CA GLU A 449 -18.46 -9.00 -10.31
C GLU A 449 -19.29 -10.28 -10.34
N GLU A 450 -18.72 -11.37 -10.88
CA GLU A 450 -19.35 -12.69 -10.86
C GLU A 450 -19.26 -13.33 -9.48
N SER A 451 -18.08 -13.30 -8.83
CA SER A 451 -17.85 -13.91 -7.51
C SER A 451 -18.75 -13.31 -6.41
N LEU A 452 -19.01 -11.99 -6.47
CA LEU A 452 -19.93 -11.29 -5.57
C LEU A 452 -21.40 -11.76 -5.65
N ARG A 453 -21.76 -12.57 -6.65
CA ARG A 453 -23.11 -13.15 -6.77
C ARG A 453 -23.25 -14.48 -6.04
N TRP A 454 -22.16 -15.01 -5.49
CA TRP A 454 -22.14 -16.32 -4.86
C TRP A 454 -21.76 -16.22 -3.38
N VAL A 455 -22.32 -17.12 -2.57
CA VAL A 455 -21.91 -17.34 -1.18
C VAL A 455 -21.61 -18.81 -0.97
N GLY A 456 -20.57 -19.11 -0.20
CA GLY A 456 -20.26 -20.46 0.26
C GLY A 456 -20.98 -20.75 1.58
N VAL A 457 -21.71 -21.86 1.67
CA VAL A 457 -22.41 -22.32 2.88
C VAL A 457 -21.69 -23.54 3.46
N THR A 458 -21.43 -23.51 4.77
CA THR A 458 -20.77 -24.60 5.49
C THR A 458 -21.46 -24.85 6.84
N SER A 459 -21.70 -26.11 7.18
CA SER A 459 -22.21 -26.49 8.51
C SER A 459 -21.13 -26.32 9.59
N LEU A 460 -21.55 -25.82 10.75
CA LEU A 460 -20.71 -25.72 11.94
C LEU A 460 -21.20 -26.68 13.03
N PRO A 461 -20.35 -27.63 13.48
CA PRO A 461 -20.71 -28.54 14.56
C PRO A 461 -20.83 -27.78 15.89
N GLY A 462 -21.87 -28.08 16.66
CA GLY A 462 -22.10 -27.40 17.94
C GLY A 462 -23.48 -27.65 18.56
N ALA A 463 -23.72 -27.10 19.75
CA ALA A 463 -24.99 -27.18 20.46
C ALA A 463 -25.32 -25.89 21.25
N PRO A 464 -26.13 -24.97 20.68
CA PRO A 464 -26.71 -25.02 19.33
C PRO A 464 -25.64 -24.75 18.26
N GLY A 465 -25.51 -25.68 17.30
CA GLY A 465 -24.71 -25.51 16.09
C GLY A 465 -25.47 -24.67 15.06
N GLY A 466 -25.03 -24.72 13.80
CA GLY A 466 -25.70 -23.99 12.72
C GLY A 466 -24.90 -24.01 11.44
N CYS A 467 -24.95 -22.91 10.69
CA CYS A 467 -24.18 -22.73 9.47
C CYS A 467 -23.43 -21.42 9.47
N VAL A 468 -22.36 -21.39 8.70
CA VAL A 468 -21.69 -20.17 8.28
C VAL A 468 -21.93 -19.94 6.80
N ILE A 469 -22.11 -18.68 6.44
CA ILE A 469 -22.06 -18.24 5.05
C ILE A 469 -20.88 -17.30 4.85
N THR A 470 -20.25 -17.37 3.69
CA THR A 470 -18.99 -16.68 3.41
C THR A 470 -18.93 -16.15 1.99
N GLN A 471 -18.22 -15.04 1.80
CA GLN A 471 -18.01 -14.41 0.49
C GLN A 471 -16.77 -13.52 0.54
N GLU A 472 -16.08 -13.33 -0.59
CA GLU A 472 -15.13 -12.23 -0.78
C GLU A 472 -15.87 -10.91 -1.07
N GLY A 473 -16.70 -10.47 -0.13
CA GLY A 473 -17.63 -9.36 -0.31
C GLY A 473 -18.51 -9.15 0.92
N TYR A 474 -19.30 -8.07 0.95
CA TYR A 474 -20.03 -7.67 2.15
C TYR A 474 -21.39 -8.38 2.33
N LEU A 475 -21.90 -9.13 1.34
CA LEU A 475 -23.27 -9.64 1.37
C LEU A 475 -23.61 -10.53 2.58
N PRO A 476 -22.69 -11.33 3.17
CA PRO A 476 -22.97 -12.01 4.43
C PRO A 476 -23.39 -11.07 5.57
N SER A 477 -22.90 -9.82 5.58
CA SER A 477 -23.29 -8.79 6.56
C SER A 477 -24.47 -7.91 6.12
N ASP A 478 -24.96 -8.08 4.89
CA ASP A 478 -26.04 -7.27 4.33
C ASP A 478 -27.39 -7.59 4.99
N GLU A 479 -28.18 -6.54 5.25
CA GLU A 479 -29.46 -6.67 5.95
C GLU A 479 -30.47 -7.55 5.19
N ALA A 480 -30.49 -7.50 3.85
CA ALA A 480 -31.45 -8.26 3.06
C ALA A 480 -31.12 -9.76 3.08
N VAL A 481 -29.84 -10.11 2.99
CA VAL A 481 -29.38 -11.50 3.12
C VAL A 481 -29.68 -12.03 4.52
N LEU A 482 -29.31 -11.28 5.56
CA LEU A 482 -29.54 -11.68 6.94
C LEU A 482 -31.04 -11.78 7.30
N ALA A 483 -31.89 -10.92 6.73
CA ALA A 483 -33.34 -10.99 6.92
C ALA A 483 -33.92 -12.33 6.43
N GLU A 484 -33.51 -12.82 5.26
CA GLU A 484 -33.99 -14.11 4.73
C GLU A 484 -33.54 -15.28 5.61
N LEU A 485 -32.32 -15.22 6.15
CA LEU A 485 -31.75 -16.29 6.95
C LEU A 485 -32.35 -16.38 8.35
N THR A 486 -32.80 -15.26 8.93
CA THR A 486 -33.07 -15.17 10.37
C THR A 486 -34.52 -15.39 10.81
N HIS A 487 -35.43 -15.79 9.92
CA HIS A 487 -36.80 -16.13 10.34
C HIS A 487 -36.82 -17.28 11.37
N GLY A 488 -37.25 -17.01 12.62
CA GLY A 488 -37.29 -17.99 13.70
C GLY A 488 -35.92 -18.31 14.31
N THR A 489 -34.89 -17.49 14.04
CA THR A 489 -33.54 -17.66 14.59
C THR A 489 -32.79 -16.32 14.64
N ALA A 490 -31.49 -16.36 14.93
CA ALA A 490 -30.58 -15.22 14.93
C ALA A 490 -29.37 -15.51 14.04
N ALA A 491 -28.80 -14.45 13.46
CA ALA A 491 -27.53 -14.49 12.79
C ALA A 491 -26.75 -13.21 13.05
N TYR A 492 -25.43 -13.31 12.95
CA TYR A 492 -24.54 -12.17 13.03
C TYR A 492 -23.57 -12.22 11.85
N GLY A 493 -23.60 -11.16 11.04
CA GLY A 493 -22.71 -10.99 9.89
C GLY A 493 -21.59 -10.02 10.19
N ILE A 494 -20.40 -10.30 9.66
CA ILE A 494 -19.21 -9.45 9.71
C ILE A 494 -18.75 -9.19 8.28
N TYR A 495 -18.27 -7.99 8.02
CA TYR A 495 -17.47 -7.66 6.85
C TYR A 495 -16.16 -6.97 7.26
N TYR A 496 -15.05 -7.59 6.86
CA TYR A 496 -13.70 -7.04 7.00
C TYR A 496 -13.41 -6.16 5.79
N ASN A 497 -13.64 -4.84 5.92
CA ASN A 497 -13.53 -3.92 4.80
C ASN A 497 -12.05 -3.65 4.45
N PRO A 498 -11.58 -3.94 3.22
CA PRO A 498 -10.21 -3.65 2.79
C PRO A 498 -9.85 -2.16 2.84
N LYS A 499 -10.86 -1.27 2.85
CA LYS A 499 -10.68 0.19 2.98
C LYS A 499 -10.54 0.65 4.42
N GLY A 500 -10.66 -0.26 5.40
CA GLY A 500 -10.57 0.01 6.83
C GLY A 500 -11.88 -0.24 7.58
N GLY A 501 -11.75 -0.66 8.83
CA GLY A 501 -12.86 -0.97 9.73
C GLY A 501 -13.37 -2.41 9.57
N ILE A 502 -13.98 -2.93 10.63
CA ILE A 502 -14.67 -4.22 10.63
C ILE A 502 -16.12 -3.92 11.00
N PHE A 503 -17.08 -4.27 10.15
CA PHE A 503 -18.48 -3.91 10.36
C PHE A 503 -19.30 -5.15 10.66
N GLY A 504 -20.19 -5.03 11.64
CA GLY A 504 -21.03 -6.11 12.13
C GLY A 504 -22.52 -5.77 12.08
N THR A 505 -23.34 -6.77 11.75
CA THR A 505 -24.80 -6.67 11.70
C THR A 505 -25.42 -7.83 12.47
N LEU A 506 -26.19 -7.54 13.51
CA LEU A 506 -27.01 -8.51 14.23
C LEU A 506 -28.41 -8.54 13.63
N ALA A 507 -28.89 -9.72 13.25
CA ALA A 507 -30.24 -9.93 12.75
C ALA A 507 -31.00 -11.00 13.54
N ARG A 508 -32.28 -10.75 13.79
CA ARG A 508 -33.20 -11.65 14.51
C ARG A 508 -34.58 -11.61 13.89
N ASP A 509 -35.18 -12.78 13.68
CA ASP A 509 -36.55 -12.92 13.18
C ASP A 509 -36.86 -12.11 11.91
N GLY A 510 -35.90 -12.09 10.97
CA GLY A 510 -36.02 -11.46 9.67
C GLY A 510 -35.82 -9.94 9.65
N ARG A 511 -35.14 -9.40 10.67
CA ARG A 511 -34.81 -7.97 10.76
C ARG A 511 -33.40 -7.76 11.30
N ALA A 512 -32.67 -6.81 10.73
CA ALA A 512 -31.49 -6.24 11.37
C ALA A 512 -31.93 -5.47 12.63
N VAL A 513 -31.30 -5.78 13.76
CA VAL A 513 -31.60 -5.21 15.08
C VAL A 513 -30.43 -4.45 15.68
N GLY A 514 -29.24 -4.53 15.08
CA GLY A 514 -28.05 -3.79 15.50
C GLY A 514 -27.00 -3.74 14.42
N HIS A 515 -26.25 -2.64 14.39
CA HIS A 515 -25.08 -2.43 13.54
C HIS A 515 -23.96 -1.86 14.40
N GLU A 516 -22.74 -2.31 14.18
CA GLU A 516 -21.58 -1.84 14.92
C GLU A 516 -20.30 -1.87 14.07
N GLU A 517 -19.32 -1.08 14.47
CA GLU A 517 -17.94 -1.22 14.02
C GLU A 517 -17.16 -1.98 15.12
N ILE A 518 -16.70 -3.18 14.78
CA ILE A 518 -16.04 -4.10 15.70
C ILE A 518 -14.60 -3.67 15.90
N GLY A 519 -14.12 -3.77 17.15
CA GLY A 519 -12.73 -3.43 17.51
C GLY A 519 -12.53 -1.96 17.88
N LEU A 520 -13.61 -1.17 17.94
CA LEU A 520 -13.62 0.11 18.63
C LEU A 520 -13.60 -0.09 20.16
N THR A 521 -12.92 0.80 20.88
CA THR A 521 -13.02 0.84 22.34
C THR A 521 -14.47 1.07 22.76
N PRO A 522 -14.95 0.44 23.83
CA PRO A 522 -16.35 0.57 24.26
C PRO A 522 -16.71 2.05 24.49
N ASP A 523 -17.77 2.53 23.82
CA ASP A 523 -18.38 3.84 24.07
C ASP A 523 -19.31 3.77 25.30
N GLU A 524 -19.45 4.88 26.03
CA GLU A 524 -20.24 4.98 27.24
C GLU A 524 -21.75 4.98 26.94
N ALA A 525 -22.41 3.84 27.20
CA ALA A 525 -23.85 3.83 27.53
C ALA A 525 -24.35 2.54 28.20
N GLU A 526 -23.70 1.38 28.00
CA GLU A 526 -24.24 0.11 28.49
C GLU A 526 -23.26 -0.65 29.40
N PRO A 527 -23.54 -0.77 30.71
CA PRO A 527 -22.78 -1.61 31.64
C PRO A 527 -22.74 -3.09 31.22
N ALA A 528 -23.70 -3.52 30.40
CA ALA A 528 -23.71 -4.83 29.80
C ALA A 528 -22.55 -5.04 28.82
N ALA A 529 -21.90 -4.00 28.26
CA ALA A 529 -20.76 -4.10 27.34
C ALA A 529 -19.46 -4.65 27.97
N ALA A 530 -19.51 -5.07 29.25
CA ALA A 530 -18.39 -5.59 30.03
C ALA A 530 -17.65 -6.77 29.38
N TRP A 531 -18.36 -7.62 28.67
CA TRP A 531 -17.81 -8.82 28.03
C TRP A 531 -17.02 -8.51 26.76
N HIS A 532 -17.15 -7.30 26.24
CA HIS A 532 -16.58 -6.97 24.95
C HIS A 532 -15.05 -6.86 24.95
N PHE A 533 -14.44 -6.33 26.02
CA PHE A 533 -12.99 -6.17 26.07
C PHE A 533 -12.23 -7.49 25.87
N ARG A 534 -12.80 -8.62 26.32
CA ARG A 534 -12.18 -9.93 26.10
C ARG A 534 -12.03 -10.28 24.62
N TRP A 535 -12.95 -9.81 23.78
CA TRP A 535 -12.94 -10.01 22.32
C TRP A 535 -12.12 -8.98 21.55
N TRP A 536 -11.62 -7.93 22.20
CA TRP A 536 -10.95 -6.80 21.53
C TRP A 536 -9.49 -6.62 21.94
N GLN A 537 -8.91 -7.63 22.58
CA GLN A 537 -7.49 -7.64 22.95
C GLN A 537 -6.63 -7.81 21.70
N ARG A 538 -5.96 -6.71 21.30
CA ARG A 538 -5.09 -6.72 20.14
C ARG A 538 -3.87 -7.59 20.38
N GLY A 539 -3.48 -8.39 19.38
CA GLY A 539 -2.28 -9.23 19.42
C GLY A 539 -2.36 -10.43 20.37
N ALA A 540 -3.48 -10.65 21.06
CA ALA A 540 -3.67 -11.81 21.93
C ALA A 540 -4.08 -13.08 21.16
N PHE A 541 -4.60 -12.93 19.94
CA PHE A 541 -5.19 -14.01 19.14
C PHE A 541 -4.77 -13.91 17.67
N SER A 542 -4.77 -15.05 16.96
CA SER A 542 -4.50 -15.11 15.51
C SER A 542 -5.49 -14.23 14.74
N TYR A 543 -4.99 -13.49 13.75
CA TYR A 543 -5.63 -12.31 13.13
C TYR A 543 -7.12 -12.53 12.76
N GLY A 544 -8.02 -12.24 13.71
CA GLY A 544 -9.48 -12.30 13.56
C GLY A 544 -10.24 -13.40 14.31
N ALA A 545 -9.57 -14.34 14.99
CA ALA A 545 -10.23 -15.43 15.74
C ALA A 545 -11.18 -14.90 16.84
N ASP A 546 -10.77 -13.85 17.53
CA ASP A 546 -11.55 -13.10 18.52
C ASP A 546 -12.81 -12.46 17.95
N THR A 547 -12.68 -11.82 16.80
CA THR A 547 -13.76 -11.15 16.08
C THR A 547 -14.80 -12.16 15.57
N LEU A 548 -14.34 -13.26 14.98
CA LEU A 548 -15.22 -14.33 14.52
C LEU A 548 -15.94 -15.02 15.68
N ALA A 549 -15.23 -15.26 16.78
CA ALA A 549 -15.80 -15.86 17.97
C ALA A 549 -16.80 -14.93 18.67
N TYR A 550 -16.56 -13.60 18.64
CA TYR A 550 -17.53 -12.59 19.04
C TYR A 550 -18.83 -12.68 18.23
N ALA A 551 -18.74 -12.74 16.91
CA ALA A 551 -19.91 -12.88 16.04
C ALA A 551 -20.66 -14.21 16.27
N CYS A 552 -19.91 -15.30 16.47
CA CYS A 552 -20.47 -16.60 16.83
C CYS A 552 -21.28 -16.52 18.13
N SER A 553 -20.74 -15.83 19.14
CA SER A 553 -21.42 -15.54 20.40
C SER A 553 -22.66 -14.67 20.19
N GLN A 554 -22.59 -13.61 19.38
CA GLN A 554 -23.74 -12.73 19.08
C GLN A 554 -24.90 -13.43 18.37
N ALA A 555 -24.57 -14.32 17.43
CA ALA A 555 -25.53 -15.19 16.79
C ALA A 555 -26.12 -16.24 17.76
N GLY A 556 -25.49 -16.46 18.91
CA GLY A 556 -25.90 -17.40 19.94
C GLY A 556 -25.52 -18.85 19.64
N LEU A 557 -24.44 -19.06 18.89
CA LEU A 557 -23.86 -20.37 18.60
C LEU A 557 -22.89 -20.79 19.71
N ARG A 558 -22.77 -22.12 19.88
CA ARG A 558 -21.71 -22.73 20.69
C ARG A 558 -21.03 -23.79 19.85
N ILE A 559 -19.95 -23.39 19.22
CA ILE A 559 -19.16 -24.25 18.35
C ILE A 559 -18.01 -24.89 19.12
N THR A 560 -17.65 -26.11 18.75
CA THR A 560 -16.52 -26.84 19.35
C THR A 560 -15.31 -26.93 18.42
N ASP A 561 -15.51 -26.61 17.14
CA ASP A 561 -14.51 -26.59 16.09
C ASP A 561 -14.99 -25.61 15.01
N ALA A 562 -14.18 -24.60 14.72
CA ALA A 562 -14.43 -23.58 13.71
C ALA A 562 -13.41 -23.64 12.56
N GLY A 563 -12.57 -24.68 12.49
CA GLY A 563 -11.49 -24.76 11.50
C GLY A 563 -11.98 -24.57 10.06
N THR A 564 -13.19 -25.03 9.74
CA THR A 564 -13.80 -24.86 8.40
C THR A 564 -14.59 -23.57 8.22
N ALA A 565 -14.79 -22.79 9.29
CA ALA A 565 -15.68 -21.62 9.26
C ALA A 565 -15.15 -20.51 8.35
N ALA A 566 -13.84 -20.29 8.38
CA ALA A 566 -13.14 -19.27 7.62
C ALA A 566 -12.00 -19.83 6.74
N ASP A 567 -11.72 -21.15 6.76
CA ASP A 567 -10.71 -21.76 5.90
C ASP A 567 -11.11 -21.72 4.42
N ARG A 568 -10.34 -20.97 3.63
CA ARG A 568 -10.52 -20.78 2.18
C ARG A 568 -10.40 -22.07 1.36
N HIS A 569 -9.69 -23.07 1.89
CA HIS A 569 -9.46 -24.35 1.23
C HIS A 569 -10.51 -25.39 1.61
N ALA A 570 -11.31 -25.12 2.64
CA ALA A 570 -12.40 -26.00 3.02
C ALA A 570 -13.51 -25.95 1.95
N PRO A 571 -13.97 -27.11 1.45
CA PRO A 571 -15.04 -27.15 0.46
C PRO A 571 -16.36 -26.64 1.05
N ARG A 572 -17.09 -25.83 0.27
CA ARG A 572 -18.34 -25.18 0.66
C ARG A 572 -19.43 -25.44 -0.37
N ARG A 573 -20.70 -25.37 0.06
CA ARG A 573 -21.84 -25.44 -0.86
C ARG A 573 -22.04 -24.06 -1.48
N TRP A 574 -21.75 -23.93 -2.77
CA TRP A 574 -21.84 -22.64 -3.46
C TRP A 574 -23.27 -22.34 -3.88
N VAL A 575 -23.78 -21.19 -3.43
CA VAL A 575 -25.13 -20.70 -3.68
C VAL A 575 -25.07 -19.40 -4.45
N ARG A 576 -25.66 -19.37 -5.65
CA ARG A 576 -25.86 -18.13 -6.39
C ARG A 576 -27.03 -17.37 -5.80
N LEU A 577 -26.79 -16.17 -5.30
CA LEU A 577 -27.82 -15.30 -4.77
C LEU A 577 -28.75 -14.82 -5.90
N PRO A 578 -30.06 -14.67 -5.67
CA PRO A 578 -30.97 -14.03 -6.61
C PRO A 578 -30.76 -12.51 -6.63
N ASP A 579 -31.07 -11.86 -7.75
CA ASP A 579 -30.88 -10.40 -7.95
C ASP A 579 -31.50 -9.53 -6.83
N ARG A 580 -32.59 -10.00 -6.20
CA ARG A 580 -33.25 -9.30 -5.08
C ARG A 580 -32.36 -9.14 -3.83
N LEU A 581 -31.31 -9.98 -3.69
CA LEU A 581 -30.37 -10.01 -2.57
C LEU A 581 -28.98 -9.46 -2.94
N GLN A 582 -28.74 -9.07 -4.20
CA GLN A 582 -27.45 -8.56 -4.69
C GLN A 582 -27.42 -7.02 -4.72
N ARG A 583 -27.80 -6.35 -3.63
CA ARG A 583 -28.00 -4.89 -3.62
C ARG A 583 -26.71 -4.09 -3.67
#